data_AF-A0A7V9H4W5-F1
#
_entry.id   AF-A0A7V9H4W5-F1
#
_cell.length_a   1.000
_cell.length_b   1.000
_cell.length_c   1.000
_cell.angle_alpha   90.00
_cell.angle_beta   90.00
_cell.angle_gamma   90.00
#
_symmetry.space_group_name_H-M   'P 1'
#
loop_
_entity.id
_entity.type
_entity.pdbx_description
1 polymer ?
#
loop_
_entity_poly.entity_id
_entity_poly.type
_entity_poly.pdbx_seq_one_letter_code
_entity_poly.pdbx_strand_id
1 'polypeptide(L)' 'MLENGEGVSPGRTMIDVGIITGSGIYELPGGRESRVVESRFGKSEVSIFRVGPWTVGSISRHQKNHRHLPHT' A
#
# COMPACT_ATOMS: atom_id res chain seq x y z
N MET A 1 23.79 -21.56 25.28
CA MET A 1 22.37 -21.92 25.06
C MET A 1 21.60 -20.63 24.83
N LEU A 2 21.21 -20.44 23.56
CA LEU A 2 20.23 -19.54 22.96
C LEU A 2 19.63 -18.39 23.81
N GLU A 3 20.05 -17.15 23.53
CA GLU A 3 19.16 -15.99 23.60
C GLU A 3 18.75 -15.66 22.16
N ASN A 4 17.59 -16.18 21.75
CA ASN A 4 17.02 -15.87 20.45
C ASN A 4 16.49 -14.44 20.50
N GLY A 5 17.22 -13.52 19.89
CA GLY A 5 16.68 -12.22 19.50
C GLY A 5 15.53 -12.44 18.53
N GLU A 6 14.31 -12.38 19.04
CA GLU A 6 13.11 -12.23 18.21
C GLU A 6 13.25 -10.88 17.49
N GLY A 7 13.75 -10.96 16.26
CA GLY A 7 13.68 -9.85 15.32
C GLY A 7 12.21 -9.47 15.18
N VAL A 8 11.84 -8.34 15.80
CA VAL A 8 10.56 -7.68 15.59
C VAL A 8 10.46 -7.42 14.10
N SER A 9 9.75 -8.30 13.41
CA SER A 9 9.31 -8.07 12.03
C SER A 9 8.55 -6.74 12.07
N PRO A 10 8.85 -5.75 11.22
CA PRO A 10 8.15 -4.48 11.26
C PRO A 10 6.66 -4.80 11.15
N GLY A 11 5.92 -4.45 12.20
CA GLY A 11 4.58 -4.94 12.45
C GLY A 11 3.77 -4.95 11.16
N ARG A 12 3.15 -6.09 10.83
CA ARG A 12 2.21 -6.15 9.72
C ARG A 12 1.07 -5.21 10.04
N THR A 13 1.13 -3.96 9.57
CA THR A 13 0.00 -3.04 9.61
C THR A 13 -1.09 -3.66 8.76
N MET A 14 -2.10 -4.24 9.41
CA MET A 14 -3.25 -4.83 8.75
C MET A 14 -4.08 -3.69 8.14
N ILE A 15 -4.42 -3.84 6.87
CA ILE A 15 -5.27 -2.89 6.14
C ILE A 15 -6.71 -3.38 6.27
N ASP A 16 -7.57 -2.55 6.82
CA ASP A 16 -8.99 -2.84 7.01
C ASP A 16 -9.77 -2.64 5.70
N VAL A 17 -9.38 -1.63 4.91
CA VAL A 17 -10.03 -1.26 3.65
C VAL A 17 -9.00 -1.03 2.55
N GLY A 18 -9.16 -1.73 1.42
CA GLY A 18 -8.35 -1.55 0.22
C GLY A 18 -9.08 -0.73 -0.84
N ILE A 19 -8.42 0.27 -1.42
CA ILE A 19 -8.95 1.11 -2.50
C ILE A 19 -8.06 0.98 -3.73
N ILE A 20 -8.66 0.71 -4.89
CA ILE A 20 -7.99 0.82 -6.18
C ILE A 20 -8.58 2.03 -6.90
N THR A 21 -7.79 3.08 -7.11
CA THR A 21 -8.27 4.31 -7.73
C THR A 21 -8.13 4.26 -9.26
N GLY A 22 -9.01 5.00 -9.95
CA GLY A 22 -9.03 5.13 -11.41
C GLY A 22 -8.33 6.40 -11.91
N SER A 23 -8.63 6.78 -13.14
CA SER A 23 -8.10 8.00 -13.75
C SER A 23 -8.52 9.24 -12.96
N GLY A 24 -7.63 10.23 -12.88
CA GLY A 24 -7.90 11.50 -12.18
C GLY A 24 -7.65 11.46 -10.66
N ILE A 25 -7.47 10.29 -10.06
CA ILE A 25 -7.14 10.15 -8.63
C ILE A 25 -5.93 9.21 -8.50
N TYR A 26 -4.73 9.78 -8.48
CA TYR A 26 -3.49 9.00 -8.44
C TYR A 26 -2.88 8.88 -7.04
N GLU A 27 -3.24 9.81 -6.16
CA GLU A 27 -2.83 9.89 -4.77
C GLU A 27 -4.05 10.36 -3.97
N LEU A 28 -4.33 9.74 -2.82
CA LEU A 28 -5.40 10.18 -1.93
C LEU A 28 -4.86 11.21 -0.92
N PRO A 29 -5.58 12.31 -0.65
CA PRO A 29 -5.18 13.27 0.35
C PRO A 29 -5.12 12.61 1.73
N GLY A 30 -4.02 12.83 2.45
CA GLY A 30 -3.77 12.21 3.75
C GLY A 30 -2.93 10.92 3.73
N GLY A 31 -2.45 10.50 2.55
CA GLY A 31 -1.40 9.48 2.44
C GLY A 31 -0.17 9.89 3.25
N ARG A 32 0.08 9.18 4.36
CA ARG A 32 1.18 9.49 5.30
C ARG A 32 2.37 8.56 5.13
N GLU A 33 2.11 7.35 4.64
CA GLU A 33 3.11 6.30 4.49
C GLU A 33 2.90 5.62 3.15
N SER A 34 3.99 5.24 2.47
CA SER A 34 3.96 4.35 1.32
C SER A 34 4.77 3.11 1.63
N ARG A 35 4.22 1.94 1.30
CA ARG A 35 4.87 0.65 1.49
C ARG A 35 4.87 -0.13 0.18
N VAL A 36 6.04 -0.62 -0.21
CA VAL A 36 6.16 -1.58 -1.31
C VAL A 36 5.79 -2.96 -0.78
N VAL A 37 4.83 -3.61 -1.45
CA VAL A 37 4.38 -4.96 -1.16
C VAL A 37 4.69 -5.84 -2.35
N GLU A 38 5.29 -7.01 -2.08
CA GLU A 38 5.61 -8.00 -3.10
C GLU A 38 4.55 -9.11 -3.12
N SER A 39 4.17 -9.53 -4.31
CA SER A 39 3.33 -10.69 -4.56
C SER A 39 3.95 -11.57 -5.63
N ARG A 40 3.38 -12.75 -5.85
CA ARG A 40 3.77 -13.61 -6.99
C ARG A 40 3.59 -12.95 -8.36
N PHE A 41 2.87 -11.83 -8.44
CA PHE A 41 2.59 -11.08 -9.66
C PHE A 41 3.47 -9.82 -9.81
N GLY A 42 4.43 -9.63 -8.91
CA GLY A 42 5.31 -8.47 -8.90
C GLY A 42 5.09 -7.55 -7.70
N LYS A 43 5.71 -6.37 -7.77
CA LYS A 43 5.73 -5.37 -6.69
C LYS A 43 4.67 -4.31 -6.93
N SER A 44 4.07 -3.81 -5.86
CA SER A 44 3.16 -2.67 -5.90
C SER A 44 3.42 -1.73 -4.72
N GLU A 45 3.31 -0.43 -4.97
CA GLU A 45 3.37 0.59 -3.92
C GLU A 45 1.96 0.85 -3.40
N VAL A 46 1.77 0.67 -2.08
CA VAL A 46 0.52 0.90 -1.37
C VAL A 46 0.69 2.13 -0.49
N SER A 47 -0.11 3.16 -0.74
CA SER A 47 -0.22 4.29 0.19
C SER A 47 -1.13 3.91 1.35
N ILE A 48 -0.70 4.21 2.57
CA ILE A 48 -1.39 3.84 3.81
C ILE A 48 -1.75 5.13 4.57
N PHE A 49 -2.99 5.18 5.03
CA PHE A 49 -3.53 6.29 5.83
C PHE A 49 -4.66 5.82 6.74
N ARG A 50 -5.16 6.72 7.59
CA ARG A 50 -6.26 6.45 8.53
C ARG A 50 -7.49 7.27 8.17
N VAL A 51 -8.66 6.64 8.21
CA VAL A 51 -9.97 7.29 8.11
C VAL A 51 -10.79 6.85 9.32
N GLY A 52 -10.89 7.72 10.33
CA GLY A 52 -11.47 7.35 11.62
C GLY A 52 -10.74 6.14 12.23
N PRO A 53 -11.45 5.06 12.60
CA PRO A 53 -10.81 3.86 13.16
C PRO A 53 -10.12 2.98 12.11
N TRP A 54 -10.41 3.16 10.82
CA TRP A 54 -9.95 2.25 9.78
C TRP A 54 -8.57 2.61 9.25
N THR A 55 -7.74 1.58 9.06
CA THR A 55 -6.51 1.60 8.29
C THR A 55 -6.85 1.38 6.82
N VAL A 56 -6.56 2.36 5.98
CA VAL A 56 -6.88 2.33 4.55
C VAL A 56 -5.58 2.21 3.75
N GLY A 57 -5.56 1.24 2.84
CA GLY A 57 -4.52 1.11 1.83
C GLY A 57 -5.07 1.49 0.46
N SER A 58 -4.32 2.26 -0.32
CA SER A 58 -4.71 2.62 -1.68
C SER A 58 -3.61 2.38 -2.69
N ILE A 59 -4.01 1.94 -3.89
CA ILE A 59 -3.15 1.80 -5.07
C ILE A 59 -3.83 2.49 -6.24
N SER A 60 -3.07 3.25 -7.03
CA SER A 60 -3.56 3.81 -8.29
C SER A 60 -3.45 2.79 -9.41
N ARG A 61 -4.58 2.45 -10.06
CA ARG A 61 -4.62 1.52 -11.20
C ARG A 61 -3.71 1.96 -12.35
N HIS A 62 -3.56 3.26 -12.54
CA HIS A 62 -2.80 3.82 -13.67
C HIS A 62 -1.46 4.42 -13.27
N GLN A 63 -1.09 4.34 -11.98
CA GLN A 63 0.03 5.08 -11.40
C GLN A 63 -0.05 6.60 -11.62
N LYS A 64 0.89 7.33 -11.03
CA LYS A 64 0.97 8.79 -11.19
C LYS A 64 1.19 9.16 -12.65
N ASN A 65 0.44 10.15 -13.13
CA ASN A 65 0.44 10.63 -14.52
C ASN A 65 -0.02 9.58 -15.54
N HIS A 66 -0.82 8.59 -15.12
CA HIS A 66 -1.37 7.57 -16.02
C HIS A 66 -0.29 6.75 -16.75
N ARG A 67 0.81 6.46 -16.07
CA ARG A 67 1.96 5.73 -16.64
C ARG A 67 1.68 4.26 -16.95
N HIS A 68 0.66 3.69 -16.32
CA HIS A 68 0.27 2.31 -16.53
C HIS A 68 -1.07 2.28 -17.29
N LEU A 69 -1.07 1.72 -18.50
CA LEU A 69 -2.25 1.62 -19.35
C LEU A 69 -3.10 0.41 -18.94
N PRO A 70 -4.39 0.33 -19.33
CA PRO A 70 -5.26 -0.78 -18.95
C PRO A 70 -4.78 -2.20 -19.34
N HIS A 71 -3.87 -2.32 -20.31
CA HIS A 71 -3.46 -3.59 -20.92
C HIS A 71 -1.95 -3.88 -20.79
N THR A 72 -1.21 -2.97 -20.15
CA THR A 72 0.22 -3.12 -19.85
C THR A 72 0.39 -3.68 -18.45
#